data_AF-A0A9Q0QS49-F1
#
_entry.id   AF-A0A9Q0QS49-F1
#
_cell.length_a   1.000
_cell.length_b   1.000
_cell.length_c   1.000
_cell.angle_alpha   90.00
_cell.angle_beta   90.00
_cell.angle_gamma   90.00
#
_symmetry.space_group_name_H-M   'P 1'
#
loop_
_entity.id
_entity.type
_entity.pdbx_description
1 polymer ?
#
loop_
_entity_poly.entity_id
_entity_poly.type
_entity_poly.pdbx_seq_one_letter_code
_entity_poly.pdbx_strand_id
1 'polypeptide(L)'
;METPKEHQTKKTKKQQITFPVLKYWGIRNLFHSVVVILFTFFLVIASIYIRRNNNLQSSNSTDQCNIFSGKWVFDNSSYPLYSERQCTYMSDQVACEKFGRKDLSYQNWRWQPHQCDLPRFNATALLEILRGKRLVYVGDSLNRGQWVSMVCLIESSIPPSQKSMQYSNGSLITFKAMEYNATIEFYWSPLLVESNSDDPVSHRLPDRIVRIQAIQKHARYWTDADVLVFNTYLWWRRPKMKLLWGSFERSDGIYKEVEMLRSYEMALKTWSDWLDIHVNRTKTHLFFVSMSPTHLRRNEWSNAEEEGNCYNETEPITREGYWGEGSDPRMMRLLEAAIEELGKRGLTVRMLNITQMSEYRKEAHPSIYRKQWEPLTQEQLSHPTSYADCNHWCLPGVPDAWNELLYALLLLLPSSSPSSSPT
;
A
#
# COMPACT_ATOMS: atom_id res chain seq x y z
N MET A 1 6.11 -97.20 -6.46
CA MET A 1 7.28 -96.85 -5.64
C MET A 1 7.51 -95.38 -5.89
N GLU A 2 7.26 -94.43 -5.01
CA GLU A 2 7.22 -94.48 -3.54
C GLU A 2 5.79 -94.51 -2.96
N THR A 3 5.68 -95.08 -1.77
CA THR A 3 4.46 -95.38 -0.99
C THR A 3 4.43 -94.48 0.27
N PRO A 4 3.45 -94.60 1.18
CA PRO A 4 2.29 -93.72 1.27
C PRO A 4 2.23 -93.07 2.68
N LYS A 5 1.12 -92.44 3.07
CA LYS A 5 0.54 -92.75 4.39
C LYS A 5 -0.93 -92.36 4.49
N GLU A 6 -1.64 -93.35 4.98
CA GLU A 6 -3.04 -93.49 5.33
C GLU A 6 -3.27 -92.99 6.77
N HIS A 7 -4.47 -92.49 7.11
CA HIS A 7 -5.20 -93.01 8.28
C HIS A 7 -6.66 -92.54 8.39
N GLN A 8 -7.52 -93.56 8.42
CA GLN A 8 -8.91 -93.64 8.93
C GLN A 8 -8.97 -93.35 10.45
N THR A 9 -10.08 -93.21 11.20
CA THR A 9 -11.56 -93.11 11.07
C THR A 9 -12.08 -92.81 12.49
N LYS A 10 -13.28 -92.21 12.65
CA LYS A 10 -14.48 -92.83 13.29
C LYS A 10 -15.56 -91.80 13.67
N LYS A 11 -16.82 -92.26 13.54
CA LYS A 11 -18.11 -91.59 13.76
C LYS A 11 -18.62 -91.68 15.19
N THR A 12 -19.53 -90.77 15.57
CA THR A 12 -20.90 -90.92 16.17
C THR A 12 -21.20 -89.70 17.06
N LYS A 13 -22.41 -89.19 17.33
CA LYS A 13 -23.85 -89.49 17.09
C LYS A 13 -24.57 -88.12 17.22
N LYS A 14 -25.62 -87.80 16.45
CA LYS A 14 -26.42 -86.57 16.62
C LYS A 14 -27.71 -86.87 17.39
N GLN A 15 -27.98 -86.06 18.42
CA GLN A 15 -29.21 -86.08 19.22
C GLN A 15 -29.84 -84.68 19.13
N GLN A 16 -31.14 -84.62 18.79
CA GLN A 16 -31.92 -83.39 18.69
C GLN A 16 -32.34 -82.92 20.10
N ILE A 17 -32.05 -81.67 20.42
CA ILE A 17 -32.58 -80.94 21.59
C ILE A 17 -33.13 -79.60 21.06
N THR A 18 -34.39 -79.34 21.37
CA THR A 18 -35.13 -78.11 21.12
C THR A 18 -34.58 -76.94 21.94
N PHE A 19 -34.39 -75.77 21.31
CA PHE A 19 -34.10 -74.50 21.99
C PHE A 19 -35.36 -73.59 21.99
N PRO A 20 -35.58 -72.78 23.04
CA PRO A 20 -36.81 -72.01 23.20
C PRO A 20 -36.83 -70.75 22.33
N VAL A 21 -38.03 -70.39 21.89
CA VAL A 21 -38.37 -69.11 21.26
C VAL A 21 -38.22 -68.02 22.31
N LEU A 22 -37.15 -67.21 22.26
CA LEU A 22 -37.11 -65.91 22.91
C LEU A 22 -36.06 -64.99 22.27
N LYS A 23 -36.44 -63.71 22.10
CA LYS A 23 -35.63 -62.53 21.71
C LYS A 23 -35.47 -62.17 20.22
N TYR A 24 -36.55 -62.20 19.43
CA TYR A 24 -36.60 -61.40 18.17
C TYR A 24 -37.24 -60.00 18.33
N TRP A 25 -37.88 -59.72 19.48
CA TRP A 25 -38.54 -58.43 19.72
C TRP A 25 -37.61 -57.35 20.31
N GLY A 26 -36.56 -57.74 21.04
CA GLY A 26 -35.60 -56.81 21.64
C GLY A 26 -34.65 -56.16 20.63
N ILE A 27 -34.27 -56.85 19.56
CA ILE A 27 -33.29 -56.36 18.57
C ILE A 27 -33.92 -55.31 17.65
N ARG A 28 -35.20 -55.46 17.27
CA ARG A 28 -35.91 -54.46 16.46
C ARG A 28 -36.10 -53.14 17.22
N ASN A 29 -36.46 -53.22 18.50
CA ASN A 29 -36.57 -52.03 19.35
C ASN A 29 -35.18 -51.39 19.59
N LEU A 30 -34.12 -52.19 19.75
CA LEU A 30 -32.76 -51.66 19.84
C LEU A 30 -32.33 -50.94 18.56
N PHE A 31 -32.65 -51.49 17.39
CA PHE A 31 -32.32 -50.87 16.10
C PHE A 31 -33.10 -49.56 15.87
N HIS A 32 -34.40 -49.55 16.19
CA HIS A 32 -35.21 -48.33 16.12
C HIS A 32 -34.71 -47.27 17.13
N SER A 33 -34.33 -47.66 18.35
CA SER A 33 -33.73 -46.75 19.33
C SER A 33 -32.38 -46.20 18.87
N VAL A 34 -31.51 -47.02 18.27
CA VAL A 34 -30.21 -46.56 17.74
C VAL A 34 -30.40 -45.61 16.56
N VAL A 35 -31.34 -45.89 15.65
CA VAL A 35 -31.65 -44.98 14.53
C VAL A 35 -32.20 -43.64 15.02
N VAL A 36 -33.08 -43.65 16.03
CA VAL A 36 -33.59 -42.41 16.65
C VAL A 36 -32.46 -41.65 17.35
N ILE A 37 -31.56 -42.32 18.07
CA ILE A 37 -30.41 -41.67 18.71
C ILE A 37 -29.47 -41.06 17.67
N LEU A 38 -29.17 -41.77 16.58
CA LEU A 38 -28.31 -41.24 15.50
C LEU A 38 -28.97 -40.06 14.79
N PHE A 39 -30.29 -40.10 14.55
CA PHE A 39 -31.02 -39.01 13.93
C PHE A 39 -31.11 -37.77 14.83
N THR A 40 -31.39 -37.96 16.13
CA THR A 40 -31.38 -36.86 17.11
C THR A 40 -29.98 -36.27 17.27
N PHE A 41 -28.93 -37.09 17.28
CA PHE A 41 -27.55 -36.62 17.31
C PHE A 41 -27.18 -35.83 16.05
N PHE A 42 -27.62 -36.28 14.87
CA PHE A 42 -27.45 -35.54 13.62
C PHE A 42 -28.19 -34.19 13.64
N LEU A 43 -29.43 -34.15 14.13
CA LEU A 43 -30.18 -32.90 14.29
C LEU A 43 -29.52 -31.95 15.31
N VAL A 44 -28.95 -32.48 16.39
CA VAL A 44 -28.18 -31.69 17.36
C VAL A 44 -26.90 -31.15 16.75
N ILE A 45 -26.15 -31.94 15.98
CA ILE A 45 -24.98 -31.44 15.25
C ILE A 45 -25.38 -30.42 14.18
N ALA A 46 -26.44 -30.66 13.42
CA ALA A 46 -26.94 -29.74 12.42
C ALA A 46 -27.41 -28.42 13.04
N SER A 47 -28.11 -28.47 14.19
CA SER A 47 -28.52 -27.26 14.93
C SER A 47 -27.35 -26.54 15.59
N ILE A 48 -26.33 -27.25 16.09
CA ILE A 48 -25.07 -26.64 16.55
C ILE A 48 -24.32 -26.00 15.38
N TYR A 49 -24.29 -26.64 14.21
CA TYR A 49 -23.67 -26.10 13.00
C TYR A 49 -24.42 -24.86 12.49
N ILE A 50 -25.75 -24.92 12.40
CA ILE A 50 -26.61 -23.78 12.02
C ILE A 50 -26.49 -22.66 13.06
N ARG A 51 -26.46 -22.96 14.36
CA ARG A 51 -26.27 -21.96 15.42
C ARG A 51 -24.85 -21.39 15.39
N ARG A 52 -23.83 -22.16 15.02
CA ARG A 52 -22.44 -21.68 14.87
C ARG A 52 -22.30 -20.82 13.60
N ASN A 53 -22.98 -21.19 12.51
CA ASN A 53 -23.05 -20.40 11.28
C ASN A 53 -23.85 -19.10 11.47
N ASN A 54 -24.97 -19.18 12.19
CA ASN A 54 -25.76 -18.01 12.57
C ASN A 54 -25.02 -17.14 13.60
N ASN A 55 -24.22 -17.71 14.52
CA ASN A 55 -23.35 -16.94 15.42
C ASN A 55 -22.11 -16.36 14.72
N LEU A 56 -21.67 -16.93 13.59
CA LEU A 56 -20.69 -16.34 12.67
C LEU A 56 -21.30 -15.19 11.83
N GLN A 57 -22.62 -15.22 11.59
CA GLN A 57 -23.37 -14.12 10.98
C GLN A 57 -23.98 -13.13 12.00
N SER A 58 -23.91 -13.42 13.31
CA SER A 58 -24.54 -12.65 14.40
C SER A 58 -23.54 -12.22 15.47
N SER A 59 -22.25 -12.23 15.18
CA SER A 59 -21.34 -11.28 15.84
C SER A 59 -21.49 -9.96 15.10
N ASN A 60 -21.97 -8.92 15.77
CA ASN A 60 -21.93 -7.53 15.27
C ASN A 60 -20.53 -7.23 14.70
N SER A 61 -20.35 -7.36 13.39
CA SER A 61 -19.33 -6.60 12.68
C SER A 61 -19.95 -5.22 12.49
N THR A 62 -19.48 -4.24 13.26
CA THR A 62 -19.34 -2.93 12.66
C THR A 62 -18.36 -3.15 11.50
N ASP A 63 -18.88 -3.44 10.31
CA ASP A 63 -18.07 -3.59 9.09
C ASP A 63 -17.25 -2.31 8.95
N GLN A 64 -15.98 -2.38 9.36
CA GLN A 64 -15.04 -1.28 9.17
C GLN A 64 -14.93 -1.07 7.67
N CYS A 65 -15.40 0.09 7.18
CA CYS A 65 -15.35 0.40 5.77
C CYS A 65 -13.90 0.29 5.26
N ASN A 66 -13.68 -0.60 4.30
CA ASN A 66 -12.41 -0.67 3.60
C ASN A 66 -12.32 0.46 2.56
N ILE A 67 -11.77 1.61 2.97
CA ILE A 67 -11.63 2.80 2.11
C ILE A 67 -10.71 2.58 0.88
N PHE A 68 -9.93 1.49 0.86
CA PHE A 68 -9.02 1.15 -0.22
C PHE A 68 -9.66 0.24 -1.29
N SER A 69 -10.88 -0.25 -1.06
CA SER A 69 -11.64 -1.08 -2.01
C SER A 69 -12.82 -0.29 -2.54
N GLY A 70 -12.84 -0.06 -3.85
CA GLY A 70 -13.74 0.90 -4.47
C GLY A 70 -13.57 0.98 -5.98
N LYS A 71 -14.11 2.05 -6.55
CA LYS A 71 -14.00 2.36 -7.98
C LYS A 71 -13.81 3.85 -8.21
N TRP A 72 -13.25 4.20 -9.36
CA TRP A 72 -13.22 5.58 -9.81
C TRP A 72 -14.58 5.98 -10.37
N VAL A 73 -15.02 7.17 -10.00
CA VAL A 73 -16.28 7.78 -10.47
C VAL A 73 -15.94 9.13 -11.08
N PHE A 74 -16.45 9.37 -12.28
CA PHE A 74 -16.29 10.66 -12.94
C PHE A 74 -17.19 11.71 -12.27
N ASP A 75 -16.62 12.84 -11.87
CA ASP A 75 -17.26 13.95 -11.19
C ASP A 75 -16.59 15.27 -11.59
N ASN A 76 -17.05 15.87 -12.68
CA ASN A 76 -16.61 17.19 -13.14
C ASN A 76 -17.29 18.36 -12.41
N SER A 77 -18.15 18.07 -11.42
CA SER A 77 -18.85 19.09 -10.64
C SER A 77 -18.08 19.48 -9.39
N SER A 78 -17.38 18.51 -8.78
CA SER A 78 -16.63 18.70 -7.53
C SER A 78 -15.12 18.53 -7.67
N TYR A 79 -14.62 17.95 -8.76
CA TYR A 79 -13.19 17.73 -9.00
C TYR A 79 -12.70 18.48 -10.25
N PRO A 80 -11.43 18.92 -10.28
CA PRO A 80 -10.41 18.72 -9.24
C PRO A 80 -10.63 19.59 -7.99
N LEU A 81 -10.01 19.20 -6.87
CA LEU A 81 -10.11 19.91 -5.59
C LEU A 81 -9.43 21.29 -5.59
N TYR A 82 -8.55 21.53 -6.57
CA TYR A 82 -7.90 22.80 -6.84
C TYR A 82 -7.50 22.87 -8.32
N SER A 83 -7.26 24.08 -8.84
CA SER A 83 -6.72 24.26 -10.20
C SER A 83 -5.18 24.23 -10.18
N GLU A 84 -4.55 23.58 -11.16
CA GLU A 84 -3.08 23.57 -11.32
C GLU A 84 -2.49 24.99 -11.27
N ARG A 85 -3.12 25.93 -11.98
CA ARG A 85 -2.66 27.33 -12.09
C ARG A 85 -2.76 28.11 -10.78
N GLN A 86 -3.59 27.66 -9.84
CA GLN A 86 -3.77 28.32 -8.56
C GLN A 86 -2.75 27.87 -7.52
N CYS A 87 -2.12 26.70 -7.69
CA CYS A 87 -1.10 26.24 -6.75
C CYS A 87 0.27 26.88 -7.04
N THR A 88 0.66 27.81 -6.18
CA THR A 88 1.92 28.55 -6.24
C THR A 88 3.16 27.70 -5.94
N TYR A 89 2.97 26.54 -5.29
CA TYR A 89 4.03 25.59 -4.94
C TYR A 89 4.09 24.37 -5.88
N MET A 90 3.37 24.43 -7.01
CA MET A 90 3.37 23.36 -8.00
C MET A 90 4.78 23.07 -8.53
N SER A 91 5.12 21.78 -8.64
CA SER A 91 6.39 21.36 -9.23
C SER A 91 6.27 21.20 -10.75
N ASP A 92 7.25 21.74 -11.48
CA ASP A 92 7.37 21.62 -12.93
C ASP A 92 7.44 20.15 -13.44
N GLN A 93 7.70 19.18 -12.57
CA GLN A 93 7.73 17.76 -12.92
C GLN A 93 6.34 17.14 -13.06
N VAL A 94 5.30 17.78 -12.49
CA VAL A 94 3.93 17.26 -12.40
C VAL A 94 2.86 18.26 -12.87
N ALA A 95 3.27 19.47 -13.28
CA ALA A 95 2.41 20.54 -13.79
C ALA A 95 2.03 20.33 -15.26
N CYS A 96 1.19 19.34 -15.55
CA CYS A 96 0.94 18.89 -16.92
C CYS A 96 0.28 19.93 -17.82
N GLU A 97 -0.66 20.72 -17.28
CA GLU A 97 -1.32 21.79 -18.02
C GLU A 97 -0.32 22.87 -18.44
N LYS A 98 0.56 23.29 -17.52
CA LYS A 98 1.66 24.24 -17.78
C LYS A 98 2.57 23.76 -18.90
N PHE A 99 2.80 22.45 -19.01
CA PHE A 99 3.63 21.84 -20.05
C PHE A 99 2.84 21.36 -21.28
N GLY A 100 1.62 21.89 -21.48
CA GLY A 100 0.91 21.81 -22.75
C GLY A 100 -0.13 20.71 -22.86
N ARG A 101 -0.44 19.99 -21.76
CA ARG A 101 -1.53 19.02 -21.75
C ARG A 101 -2.87 19.72 -21.91
N LYS A 102 -3.73 19.23 -22.81
CA LYS A 102 -5.04 19.84 -23.13
C LYS A 102 -6.22 18.97 -22.73
N ASP A 103 -6.04 17.66 -22.72
CA ASP A 103 -6.98 16.69 -22.18
C ASP A 103 -6.90 16.72 -20.65
N LEU A 104 -7.85 17.42 -20.00
CA LEU A 104 -7.86 17.61 -18.55
C LEU A 104 -8.91 16.74 -17.83
N SER A 105 -9.64 15.87 -18.55
CA SER A 105 -10.67 15.00 -17.99
C SER A 105 -10.15 14.04 -16.91
N TYR A 106 -8.85 13.69 -16.96
CA TYR A 106 -8.19 12.87 -15.93
C TYR A 106 -8.27 13.49 -14.52
N GLN A 107 -8.44 14.82 -14.42
CA GLN A 107 -8.54 15.56 -13.17
C GLN A 107 -9.93 15.39 -12.51
N ASN A 108 -10.94 14.95 -13.26
CA ASN A 108 -12.34 14.89 -12.81
C ASN A 108 -12.74 13.51 -12.27
N TRP A 109 -11.78 12.67 -11.89
CA TRP A 109 -12.07 11.34 -11.33
C TRP A 109 -11.86 11.34 -9.83
N ARG A 110 -12.88 10.89 -9.09
CA ARG A 110 -12.83 10.70 -7.64
C ARG A 110 -12.89 9.23 -7.26
N TRP A 111 -12.24 8.87 -6.16
CA TRP A 111 -12.29 7.52 -5.62
C TRP A 111 -13.55 7.33 -4.75
N GLN A 112 -14.33 6.29 -5.02
CA GLN A 112 -15.52 5.92 -4.24
C GLN A 112 -15.32 4.53 -3.64
N PRO A 113 -15.09 4.42 -2.32
CA PRO A 113 -15.12 3.13 -1.64
C PRO A 113 -16.46 2.41 -1.82
N HIS A 114 -16.45 1.08 -1.83
CA HIS A 114 -17.66 0.29 -2.04
C HIS A 114 -18.64 0.34 -0.86
N GLN A 115 -18.11 0.49 0.37
CA GLN A 115 -18.86 0.29 1.61
C GLN A 115 -19.21 1.60 2.32
N CYS A 116 -18.61 2.72 1.92
CA CYS A 116 -18.85 4.03 2.52
C CYS A 116 -18.43 5.17 1.60
N ASP A 117 -18.76 6.38 2.01
CA ASP A 117 -18.27 7.61 1.39
C ASP A 117 -17.02 8.10 2.11
N LEU A 118 -16.09 8.67 1.35
CA LEU A 118 -14.96 9.41 1.93
C LEU A 118 -15.46 10.75 2.47
N PRO A 119 -14.92 11.22 3.62
CA PRO A 119 -15.17 12.58 4.07
C PRO A 119 -14.64 13.56 3.03
N ARG A 120 -15.45 14.56 2.68
CA ARG A 120 -15.03 15.62 1.76
C ARG A 120 -13.79 16.31 2.31
N PHE A 121 -12.76 16.47 1.48
CA PHE A 121 -11.53 17.15 1.88
C PHE A 121 -11.82 18.57 2.38
N ASN A 122 -11.30 18.89 3.57
CA ASN A 122 -11.39 20.22 4.18
C ASN A 122 -10.01 20.64 4.69
N ALA A 123 -9.41 21.60 3.99
CA ALA A 123 -8.07 22.10 4.28
C ALA A 123 -7.95 22.67 5.71
N THR A 124 -8.92 23.47 6.16
CA THR A 124 -8.92 24.03 7.52
C THR A 124 -9.00 22.93 8.57
N ALA A 125 -9.85 21.91 8.38
CA ALA A 125 -9.94 20.79 9.30
C ALA A 125 -8.63 20.00 9.38
N LEU A 126 -7.98 19.75 8.23
CA LEU A 126 -6.65 19.12 8.22
C LEU A 126 -5.60 19.98 8.94
N LEU A 127 -5.58 21.29 8.68
CA LEU A 127 -4.65 22.21 9.34
C LEU A 127 -4.87 22.27 10.86
N GLU A 128 -6.11 22.18 11.34
CA GLU A 128 -6.42 22.05 12.77
C GLU A 128 -5.93 20.71 13.36
N ILE A 129 -6.10 19.59 12.65
CA ILE A 129 -5.55 18.29 13.06
C ILE A 129 -4.02 18.38 13.21
N LEU A 130 -3.37 19.13 12.32
CA LEU A 130 -1.93 19.36 12.27
C LEU A 130 -1.46 20.55 13.13
N ARG A 131 -2.33 21.21 13.90
CA ARG A 131 -1.96 22.37 14.71
C ARG A 131 -0.86 21.99 15.70
N GLY A 132 0.27 22.69 15.64
CA GLY A 132 1.44 22.42 16.47
C GLY A 132 2.20 21.13 16.12
N LYS A 133 1.94 20.52 14.95
CA LYS A 133 2.47 19.22 14.55
C LYS A 133 3.30 19.27 13.27
N ARG A 134 4.14 18.25 13.10
CA ARG A 134 4.93 17.98 11.89
C ARG A 134 4.38 16.76 11.14
N LEU A 135 3.96 16.97 9.90
CA LEU A 135 3.65 15.92 8.93
C LEU A 135 4.83 15.78 7.96
N VAL A 136 5.47 14.62 7.91
CA VAL A 136 6.66 14.40 7.09
C VAL A 136 6.45 13.22 6.13
N TYR A 137 6.56 13.51 4.84
CA TYR A 137 6.65 12.51 3.76
C TYR A 137 8.11 12.11 3.59
N VAL A 138 8.40 10.81 3.60
CA VAL A 138 9.78 10.28 3.54
C VAL A 138 9.85 9.18 2.49
N GLY A 139 10.54 9.43 1.39
CA GLY A 139 10.61 8.43 0.32
C GLY A 139 11.18 8.93 -0.99
N ASP A 140 10.68 8.34 -2.07
CA ASP A 140 11.10 8.60 -3.44
C ASP A 140 10.33 9.76 -4.09
N SER A 141 10.49 9.91 -5.42
CA SER A 141 9.87 11.00 -6.18
C SER A 141 8.33 10.91 -6.23
N LEU A 142 7.73 9.73 -6.02
CA LEU A 142 6.28 9.57 -5.98
C LEU A 142 5.73 10.12 -4.67
N ASN A 143 6.43 9.89 -3.57
CA ASN A 143 6.08 10.48 -2.28
C ASN A 143 6.30 12.00 -2.26
N ARG A 144 7.30 12.49 -3.01
CA ARG A 144 7.40 13.93 -3.30
C ARG A 144 6.18 14.45 -4.06
N GLY A 145 5.70 13.72 -5.07
CA GLY A 145 4.48 14.07 -5.81
C GLY A 145 3.25 14.15 -4.89
N GLN A 146 3.10 13.18 -3.99
CA GLN A 146 2.05 13.20 -2.97
C GLN A 146 2.18 14.39 -2.00
N TRP A 147 3.41 14.73 -1.58
CA TRP A 147 3.64 15.93 -0.76
C TRP A 147 3.28 17.22 -1.51
N VAL A 148 3.64 17.37 -2.80
CA VAL A 148 3.25 18.55 -3.60
C VAL A 148 1.73 18.65 -3.69
N SER A 149 1.03 17.53 -3.92
CA SER A 149 -0.43 17.47 -3.88
C SER A 149 -0.99 17.97 -2.54
N MET A 150 -0.45 17.49 -1.42
CA MET A 150 -0.90 17.89 -0.08
C MET A 150 -0.72 19.39 0.14
N VAL A 151 0.41 19.97 -0.29
CA VAL A 151 0.63 21.42 -0.22
C VAL A 151 -0.38 22.17 -1.08
N CYS A 152 -0.63 21.74 -2.31
CA CYS A 152 -1.61 22.39 -3.19
C CYS A 152 -3.05 22.30 -2.67
N LEU A 153 -3.41 21.20 -2.00
CA LEU A 153 -4.72 21.01 -1.38
C LEU A 153 -4.99 22.02 -0.24
N ILE A 154 -3.95 22.45 0.48
CA ILE A 154 -4.11 23.31 1.66
C ILE A 154 -3.74 24.78 1.43
N GLU A 155 -2.86 25.08 0.48
CA GLU A 155 -2.21 26.40 0.41
C GLU A 155 -3.19 27.55 0.16
N SER A 156 -4.24 27.31 -0.63
CA SER A 156 -5.26 28.32 -0.97
C SER A 156 -6.07 28.75 0.25
N SER A 157 -6.15 27.91 1.28
CA SER A 157 -6.83 28.21 2.55
C SER A 157 -5.95 28.97 3.55
N ILE A 158 -4.71 29.29 3.17
CA ILE A 158 -3.73 29.99 4.01
C ILE A 158 -3.34 31.32 3.34
N PRO A 159 -3.48 32.46 4.04
CA PRO A 159 -3.05 33.76 3.51
C PRO A 159 -1.59 33.74 3.07
N PRO A 160 -1.20 34.43 1.97
CA PRO A 160 0.18 34.46 1.49
C PRO A 160 1.23 34.87 2.53
N SER A 161 0.88 35.77 3.46
CA SER A 161 1.77 36.20 4.55
C SER A 161 1.92 35.18 5.68
N GLN A 162 1.08 34.14 5.71
CA GLN A 162 1.03 33.10 6.76
C GLN A 162 1.54 31.74 6.26
N LYS A 163 2.15 31.69 5.07
CA LYS A 163 2.76 30.47 4.52
C LYS A 163 4.16 30.72 3.97
N SER A 164 5.02 29.72 4.07
CA SER A 164 6.37 29.79 3.49
C SER A 164 6.90 28.40 3.13
N MET A 165 7.90 28.38 2.23
CA MET A 165 8.62 27.18 1.82
C MET A 165 10.10 27.35 2.14
N GLN A 166 10.69 26.37 2.82
CA GLN A 166 12.10 26.38 3.22
C GLN A 166 12.79 25.12 2.71
N TYR A 167 14.05 25.27 2.30
CA TYR A 167 14.89 24.18 1.80
C TYR A 167 16.09 24.02 2.73
N SER A 168 16.22 22.85 3.36
CA SER A 168 17.25 22.57 4.35
C SER A 168 18.12 21.38 3.93
N ASN A 169 19.44 21.58 3.90
CA ASN A 169 20.44 20.54 3.58
C ASN A 169 20.18 19.81 2.24
N GLY A 170 19.48 20.46 1.30
CA GLY A 170 19.08 19.89 0.00
C GLY A 170 17.93 18.87 0.08
N SER A 171 17.97 17.96 1.06
CA SER A 171 17.06 16.79 1.14
C SER A 171 15.73 17.04 1.85
N LEU A 172 15.66 18.06 2.73
CA LEU A 172 14.44 18.40 3.48
C LEU A 172 13.80 19.65 2.89
N ILE A 173 12.53 19.55 2.52
CA ILE A 173 11.70 20.67 2.08
C ILE A 173 10.56 20.85 3.09
N THR A 174 10.37 22.05 3.59
CA THR A 174 9.42 22.36 4.66
C THR A 174 8.44 23.43 4.20
N PHE A 175 7.17 23.06 4.02
CA PHE A 175 6.08 24.02 3.91
C PHE A 175 5.54 24.33 5.31
N LYS A 176 5.49 25.62 5.68
CA LYS A 176 5.04 26.07 7.00
C LYS A 176 3.73 26.83 6.90
N ALA A 177 2.74 26.40 7.68
CA ALA A 177 1.49 27.12 7.93
C ALA A 177 1.59 27.83 9.28
N MET A 178 1.87 29.13 9.27
CA MET A 178 2.32 29.87 10.46
C MET A 178 1.24 29.98 11.54
N GLU A 179 0.01 30.31 11.16
CA GLU A 179 -1.14 30.44 12.09
C GLU A 179 -1.46 29.13 12.84
N TYR A 180 -1.23 28.00 12.19
CA TYR A 180 -1.45 26.67 12.77
C TYR A 180 -0.22 26.15 13.52
N ASN A 181 0.92 26.84 13.42
CA ASN A 181 2.22 26.31 13.84
C ASN A 181 2.44 24.87 13.33
N ALA A 182 2.05 24.61 12.08
CA ALA A 182 2.10 23.30 11.45
C ALA A 182 3.13 23.27 10.33
N THR A 183 3.80 22.13 10.14
CA THR A 183 4.70 21.91 9.00
C THR A 183 4.29 20.67 8.20
N ILE A 184 4.37 20.81 6.88
CA ILE A 184 4.15 19.75 5.91
C ILE A 184 5.45 19.60 5.12
N GLU A 185 6.15 18.51 5.35
CA GLU A 185 7.55 18.34 4.99
C GLU A 185 7.74 17.17 4.02
N PHE A 186 8.75 17.28 3.16
CA PHE A 186 9.24 16.17 2.35
C PHE A 186 10.73 15.95 2.62
N TYR A 187 11.10 14.71 2.92
CA TYR A 187 12.47 14.27 3.07
C TYR A 187 12.83 13.26 1.98
N TRP A 188 13.83 13.61 1.15
CA TRP A 188 14.35 12.74 0.11
C TRP A 188 15.09 11.55 0.72
N SER A 189 14.51 10.36 0.57
CA SER A 189 15.12 9.10 0.99
C SER A 189 14.54 7.96 0.16
N PRO A 190 14.90 7.88 -1.14
CA PRO A 190 14.18 7.07 -2.11
C PRO A 190 14.26 5.57 -1.85
N LEU A 191 15.27 5.12 -1.11
CA LEU A 191 15.46 3.73 -0.68
C LEU A 191 15.30 3.57 0.84
N LEU A 192 14.85 4.62 1.56
CA LEU A 192 14.76 4.76 3.03
C LEU A 192 16.10 4.67 3.77
N VAL A 193 16.87 3.61 3.52
CA VAL A 193 18.26 3.45 3.98
C VAL A 193 19.21 4.33 3.18
N GLU A 194 20.41 4.55 3.71
CA GLU A 194 21.46 5.35 3.10
C GLU A 194 21.93 4.77 1.77
N SER A 195 22.20 5.63 0.79
CA SER A 195 22.61 5.23 -0.54
C SER A 195 23.51 6.28 -1.20
N ASN A 196 24.15 5.91 -2.31
CA ASN A 196 24.85 6.90 -3.14
C ASN A 196 23.89 7.79 -3.94
N SER A 197 22.58 7.58 -3.82
CA SER A 197 21.53 8.29 -4.54
C SER A 197 20.70 9.21 -3.61
N ASP A 198 21.25 9.56 -2.45
CA ASP A 198 20.60 10.41 -1.44
C ASP A 198 20.68 11.91 -1.76
N ASP A 199 21.32 12.31 -2.87
CA ASP A 199 21.31 13.70 -3.34
C ASP A 199 20.08 13.97 -4.23
N PRO A 200 19.13 14.84 -3.84
CA PRO A 200 17.88 15.03 -4.59
C PRO A 200 18.07 15.63 -5.99
N VAL A 201 19.27 16.13 -6.33
CA VAL A 201 19.62 16.66 -7.65
C VAL A 201 20.53 15.67 -8.40
N SER A 202 21.62 15.23 -7.76
CA SER A 202 22.65 14.36 -8.32
C SER A 202 22.49 12.88 -7.92
N HIS A 203 21.31 12.31 -8.18
CA HIS A 203 20.99 10.91 -7.83
C HIS A 203 20.87 9.96 -9.03
N ARG A 204 21.08 10.45 -10.25
CA ARG A 204 20.98 9.66 -11.47
C ARG A 204 22.33 8.99 -11.74
N LEU A 205 22.61 7.93 -10.99
CA LEU A 205 23.84 7.16 -11.09
C LEU A 205 23.58 5.84 -11.85
N PRO A 206 24.53 5.38 -12.68
CA PRO A 206 24.41 4.09 -13.37
C PRO A 206 24.32 2.93 -12.37
N ASP A 207 25.21 2.94 -11.38
CA ASP A 207 25.25 1.97 -10.29
C ASP A 207 24.67 2.57 -9.01
N ARG A 208 23.51 2.06 -8.60
CA ARG A 208 22.93 2.38 -7.29
C ARG A 208 23.52 1.47 -6.23
N ILE A 209 24.09 2.08 -5.18
CA ILE A 209 24.67 1.36 -4.05
C ILE A 209 23.91 1.72 -2.79
N VAL A 210 23.48 0.69 -2.07
CA VAL A 210 22.64 0.81 -0.87
C VAL A 210 23.42 0.36 0.35
N ARG A 211 23.51 1.20 1.37
CA ARG A 211 24.06 0.84 2.68
C ARG A 211 22.97 0.20 3.52
N ILE A 212 22.83 -1.11 3.38
CA ILE A 212 21.62 -1.84 3.79
C ILE A 212 21.34 -1.82 5.30
N GLN A 213 22.34 -1.54 6.14
CA GLN A 213 22.23 -1.46 7.61
C GLN A 213 22.29 -0.03 8.15
N ALA A 214 22.23 0.99 7.29
CA ALA A 214 22.40 2.38 7.69
C ALA A 214 21.15 3.20 7.32
N ILE A 215 20.55 3.85 8.31
CA ILE A 215 19.38 4.73 8.15
C ILE A 215 19.48 5.99 9.01
N GLN A 216 20.41 6.03 9.98
CA GLN A 216 20.51 7.08 11.00
C GLN A 216 20.71 8.47 10.40
N LYS A 217 21.50 8.59 9.32
CA LYS A 217 21.72 9.87 8.62
C LYS A 217 20.41 10.49 8.13
N HIS A 218 19.48 9.65 7.68
CA HIS A 218 18.14 10.07 7.25
C HIS A 218 17.23 10.31 8.44
N ALA A 219 17.20 9.34 9.35
CA ALA A 219 16.23 9.30 10.43
C ALA A 219 16.27 10.49 11.39
N ARG A 220 17.45 11.08 11.60
CA ARG A 220 17.61 12.26 12.46
C ARG A 220 16.74 13.47 12.07
N TYR A 221 16.21 13.51 10.84
CA TYR A 221 15.38 14.63 10.37
C TYR A 221 13.87 14.44 10.60
N TRP A 222 13.44 13.19 10.79
CA TRP A 222 12.01 12.85 10.80
C TRP A 222 11.58 12.01 12.01
N THR A 223 12.52 11.48 12.79
CA THR A 223 12.22 10.58 13.94
C THR A 223 11.26 11.19 14.97
N ASP A 224 11.29 12.51 15.15
CA ASP A 224 10.49 13.24 16.14
C ASP A 224 9.15 13.78 15.60
N ALA A 225 8.80 13.50 14.34
CA ALA A 225 7.58 13.98 13.72
C ALA A 225 6.30 13.37 14.34
N ASP A 226 5.19 14.10 14.24
CA ASP A 226 3.88 13.67 14.74
C ASP A 226 3.17 12.74 13.75
N VAL A 227 3.40 12.94 12.45
CA VAL A 227 2.89 12.07 11.39
C VAL A 227 4.00 11.78 10.40
N LEU A 228 4.27 10.49 10.16
CA LEU A 228 5.23 10.04 9.16
C LEU A 228 4.51 9.27 8.06
N VAL A 229 4.75 9.65 6.81
CA VAL A 229 4.21 9.01 5.62
C VAL A 229 5.36 8.50 4.78
N PHE A 230 5.68 7.22 4.90
CA PHE A 230 6.78 6.60 4.16
C PHE A 230 6.33 6.13 2.78
N ASN A 231 7.23 6.13 1.79
CA ASN A 231 7.14 5.23 0.64
C ASN A 231 8.54 4.74 0.26
N THR A 232 8.60 3.59 -0.42
CA THR A 232 9.72 3.24 -1.29
C THR A 232 9.33 2.05 -2.16
N TYR A 233 9.47 2.18 -3.49
CA TYR A 233 9.14 1.10 -4.40
C TYR A 233 9.90 1.18 -5.73
N LEU A 234 9.71 2.28 -6.47
CA LEU A 234 10.08 2.37 -7.88
C LEU A 234 11.56 2.05 -8.12
N TRP A 235 12.43 2.50 -7.21
CA TRP A 235 13.87 2.38 -7.36
C TRP A 235 14.42 1.00 -7.06
N TRP A 236 13.65 0.19 -6.34
CA TRP A 236 13.98 -1.21 -6.08
C TRP A 236 13.71 -2.11 -7.27
N ARG A 237 12.92 -1.68 -8.27
CA ARG A 237 12.55 -2.46 -9.46
C ARG A 237 13.72 -2.65 -10.43
N ARG A 238 14.76 -3.32 -9.94
CA ARG A 238 15.96 -3.74 -10.66
C ARG A 238 16.18 -5.22 -10.36
N PRO A 239 16.65 -6.03 -11.33
CA PRO A 239 16.89 -7.45 -11.08
C PRO A 239 17.78 -7.67 -9.86
N LYS A 240 18.86 -6.89 -9.76
CA LYS A 240 19.81 -6.90 -8.65
C LYS A 240 20.12 -5.49 -8.16
N MET A 241 20.44 -5.39 -6.88
CA MET A 241 20.94 -4.20 -6.22
C MET A 241 22.32 -4.45 -5.62
N LYS A 242 23.22 -3.48 -5.74
CA LYS A 242 24.53 -3.52 -5.08
C LYS A 242 24.38 -3.03 -3.64
N LEU A 243 24.57 -3.94 -2.70
CA LEU A 243 24.50 -3.66 -1.26
C LEU A 243 25.90 -3.49 -0.68
N LEU A 244 26.02 -2.56 0.25
CA LEU A 244 27.22 -2.25 1.02
C LEU A 244 26.98 -2.51 2.50
N TRP A 245 27.80 -3.38 3.10
CA TRP A 245 27.97 -3.47 4.55
C TRP A 245 29.22 -2.67 4.93
N GLY A 246 29.05 -1.57 5.66
CA GLY A 246 30.12 -0.63 5.98
C GLY A 246 29.75 0.82 5.63
N SER A 247 30.75 1.63 5.27
CA SER A 247 30.59 3.03 4.85
C SER A 247 31.25 3.29 3.50
N PHE A 248 30.85 4.38 2.82
CA PHE A 248 31.38 4.74 1.51
C PHE A 248 32.84 5.21 1.58
N GLU A 249 33.26 5.74 2.72
CA GLU A 249 34.57 6.35 2.95
C GLU A 249 35.64 5.34 3.35
N ARG A 250 35.26 4.13 3.76
CA ARG A 250 36.18 3.11 4.25
C ARG A 250 36.42 2.02 3.21
N SER A 251 37.67 1.56 3.13
CA SER A 251 38.10 0.51 2.20
C SER A 251 37.72 -0.91 2.64
N ASP A 252 37.26 -1.10 3.89
CA ASP A 252 36.85 -2.38 4.46
C ASP A 252 35.37 -2.75 4.18
N GLY A 253 34.67 -1.92 3.39
CA GLY A 253 33.28 -2.15 3.01
C GLY A 253 33.09 -3.40 2.14
N ILE A 254 32.12 -4.24 2.49
CA ILE A 254 31.78 -5.45 1.73
C ILE A 254 30.65 -5.11 0.75
N TYR A 255 30.91 -5.34 -0.54
CA TYR A 255 29.92 -5.15 -1.61
C TYR A 255 29.39 -6.49 -2.10
N LYS A 256 28.06 -6.63 -2.23
CA LYS A 256 27.43 -7.78 -2.89
C LYS A 256 26.28 -7.34 -3.77
N GLU A 257 26.11 -8.02 -4.90
CA GLU A 257 24.88 -7.96 -5.65
C GLU A 257 23.85 -8.91 -5.05
N VAL A 258 22.65 -8.39 -4.80
CA VAL A 258 21.56 -9.13 -4.18
C VAL A 258 20.30 -8.94 -5.01
N GLU A 259 19.54 -10.02 -5.19
CA GLU A 259 18.27 -10.00 -5.91
C GLU A 259 17.26 -9.02 -5.32
N MET A 260 16.44 -8.43 -6.18
CA MET A 260 15.43 -7.42 -5.89
C MET A 260 14.69 -7.62 -4.55
N LEU A 261 13.95 -8.74 -4.44
CA LEU A 261 13.08 -8.99 -3.29
C LEU A 261 13.86 -9.06 -1.98
N ARG A 262 15.03 -9.71 -2.00
CA ARG A 262 15.87 -9.83 -0.81
C ARG A 262 16.46 -8.48 -0.41
N SER A 263 16.88 -7.67 -1.38
CA SER A 263 17.38 -6.33 -1.11
C SER A 263 16.31 -5.43 -0.47
N TYR A 264 15.07 -5.50 -0.97
CA TYR A 264 13.92 -4.76 -0.44
C TYR A 264 13.55 -5.20 0.98
N GLU A 265 13.46 -6.51 1.21
CA GLU A 265 13.20 -7.11 2.54
C GLU A 265 14.23 -6.64 3.57
N MET A 266 15.52 -6.65 3.21
CA MET A 266 16.58 -6.21 4.12
C MET A 266 16.48 -4.72 4.46
N ALA A 267 16.10 -3.86 3.51
CA ALA A 267 15.90 -2.45 3.76
C ALA A 267 14.68 -2.18 4.65
N LEU A 268 13.57 -2.89 4.42
CA LEU A 268 12.41 -2.86 5.29
C LEU A 268 12.72 -3.36 6.70
N LYS A 269 13.61 -4.34 6.85
CA LYS A 269 14.09 -4.79 8.17
C LYS A 269 14.82 -3.67 8.90
N THR A 270 15.77 -3.00 8.24
CA THR A 270 16.50 -1.86 8.83
C THR A 270 15.56 -0.70 9.18
N TRP A 271 14.61 -0.39 8.30
CA TRP A 271 13.59 0.63 8.56
C TRP A 271 12.70 0.27 9.76
N SER A 272 12.15 -0.94 9.80
CA SER A 272 11.28 -1.37 10.89
C SER A 272 12.02 -1.47 12.23
N ASP A 273 13.26 -1.96 12.25
CA ASP A 273 14.08 -1.97 13.46
C ASP A 273 14.36 -0.56 13.99
N TRP A 274 14.60 0.41 13.10
CA TRP A 274 14.76 1.79 13.51
C TRP A 274 13.50 2.34 14.18
N LEU A 275 12.33 2.15 13.54
CA LEU A 275 11.06 2.65 14.06
C LEU A 275 10.70 2.06 15.42
N ASP A 276 10.89 0.76 15.60
CA ASP A 276 10.59 0.04 16.84
C ASP A 276 11.31 0.63 18.05
N ILE A 277 12.54 1.11 17.84
CA ILE A 277 13.43 1.61 18.90
C ILE A 277 13.28 3.13 19.11
N HIS A 278 13.19 3.91 18.02
CA HIS A 278 13.44 5.36 18.08
C HIS A 278 12.18 6.22 17.99
N VAL A 279 11.06 5.69 17.51
CA VAL A 279 9.83 6.48 17.36
C VAL A 279 9.00 6.45 18.65
N ASN A 280 8.47 7.61 19.02
CA ASN A 280 7.54 7.73 20.13
C ASN A 280 6.16 7.19 19.72
N ARG A 281 5.83 5.97 20.18
CA ARG A 281 4.61 5.25 19.82
C ARG A 281 3.31 5.90 20.31
N THR A 282 3.38 6.77 21.32
CA THR A 282 2.21 7.48 21.85
C THR A 282 1.96 8.81 21.14
N LYS A 283 2.98 9.34 20.45
CA LYS A 283 2.93 10.63 19.74
C LYS A 283 2.76 10.43 18.24
N THR A 284 3.56 9.55 17.65
CA THR A 284 3.77 9.51 16.21
C THR A 284 2.81 8.54 15.52
N HIS A 285 2.09 9.04 14.54
CA HIS A 285 1.24 8.23 13.66
C HIS A 285 2.01 7.84 12.40
N LEU A 286 2.12 6.54 12.16
CA LEU A 286 2.92 5.97 11.08
C LEU A 286 2.04 5.49 9.93
N PHE A 287 2.36 5.96 8.73
CA PHE A 287 1.74 5.54 7.48
C PHE A 287 2.81 5.04 6.51
N PHE A 288 2.45 4.05 5.71
CA PHE A 288 3.28 3.60 4.59
C PHE A 288 2.43 3.54 3.32
N VAL A 289 2.80 4.33 2.32
CA VAL A 289 2.19 4.35 0.99
C VAL A 289 2.68 3.14 0.22
N SER A 290 1.74 2.29 -0.15
CA SER A 290 2.02 1.12 -0.99
C SER A 290 2.51 1.52 -2.39
N MET A 291 2.74 0.52 -3.25
CA MET A 291 3.40 0.69 -4.54
C MET A 291 2.58 1.61 -5.45
N SER A 292 3.23 2.65 -5.97
CA SER A 292 2.68 3.43 -7.08
C SER A 292 2.98 2.68 -8.39
N PRO A 293 1.96 2.36 -9.21
CA PRO A 293 2.13 1.56 -10.41
C PRO A 293 2.76 2.37 -11.55
N THR A 294 3.17 1.65 -12.60
CA THR A 294 3.74 2.23 -13.81
C THR A 294 2.98 1.72 -15.03
N HIS A 295 2.74 2.59 -16.00
CA HIS A 295 2.03 2.23 -17.24
C HIS A 295 2.97 2.26 -18.45
N LEU A 296 3.94 1.33 -18.46
CA LEU A 296 5.03 1.31 -19.43
C LEU A 296 4.70 0.55 -20.73
N ARG A 297 3.69 -0.32 -20.73
CA ARG A 297 3.37 -1.19 -21.86
C ARG A 297 1.87 -1.27 -22.10
N ARG A 298 1.44 -0.74 -23.24
CA ARG A 298 0.01 -0.65 -23.62
C ARG A 298 -0.69 -2.01 -23.69
N ASN A 299 0.02 -3.06 -24.12
CA ASN A 299 -0.51 -4.41 -24.24
C ASN A 299 -0.92 -5.05 -22.89
N GLU A 300 -0.55 -4.45 -21.75
CA GLU A 300 -1.01 -4.93 -20.44
C GLU A 300 -2.51 -4.64 -20.22
N TRP A 301 -3.02 -3.54 -20.77
CA TRP A 301 -4.40 -3.07 -20.58
C TRP A 301 -5.23 -2.95 -21.86
N SER A 302 -4.63 -3.12 -23.03
CA SER A 302 -5.33 -3.19 -24.30
C SER A 302 -5.06 -4.53 -25.00
N ASN A 303 -6.02 -4.98 -25.81
CA ASN A 303 -5.83 -6.13 -26.70
C ASN A 303 -5.05 -5.76 -27.97
N ALA A 304 -4.44 -4.56 -28.03
CA ALA A 304 -3.72 -4.11 -29.22
C ALA A 304 -2.32 -4.73 -29.25
N GLU A 305 -1.93 -5.21 -30.43
CA GLU A 305 -0.55 -5.65 -30.71
C GLU A 305 0.43 -4.47 -30.86
N GLU A 306 -0.08 -3.23 -30.85
CA GLU A 306 0.71 -2.02 -31.02
C GLU A 306 1.58 -1.71 -29.80
N GLU A 307 2.87 -1.48 -30.06
CA GLU A 307 3.80 -0.95 -29.08
C GLU A 307 3.35 0.44 -28.59
N GLY A 308 3.47 0.68 -27.29
CA GLY A 308 3.04 1.93 -26.69
C GLY A 308 3.13 1.90 -25.17
N ASN A 309 2.85 3.05 -24.56
CA ASN A 309 2.83 3.26 -23.11
C ASN A 309 1.69 4.22 -22.75
N CYS A 310 1.78 4.94 -21.63
CA CYS A 310 0.80 5.94 -21.20
C CYS A 310 0.61 7.13 -22.16
N TYR A 311 1.45 7.29 -23.20
CA TYR A 311 1.28 8.34 -24.19
C TYR A 311 -0.06 8.22 -24.94
N ASN A 312 -0.80 9.33 -25.05
CA ASN A 312 -2.15 9.45 -25.63
C ASN A 312 -3.25 8.63 -24.93
N GLU A 313 -3.01 8.11 -23.72
CA GLU A 313 -4.08 7.52 -22.92
C GLU A 313 -4.88 8.65 -22.23
N THR A 314 -6.19 8.72 -22.48
CA THR A 314 -7.08 9.78 -21.96
C THR A 314 -8.22 9.27 -21.07
N GLU A 315 -8.39 7.95 -20.99
CA GLU A 315 -9.42 7.28 -20.20
C GLU A 315 -8.80 6.24 -19.26
N PRO A 316 -9.41 5.98 -18.10
CA PRO A 316 -8.93 4.95 -17.18
C PRO A 316 -9.17 3.53 -17.73
N ILE A 317 -8.52 2.56 -17.10
CA ILE A 317 -8.78 1.15 -17.33
C ILE A 317 -10.10 0.79 -16.63
N THR A 318 -11.00 0.14 -17.36
CA THR A 318 -12.34 -0.23 -16.87
C THR A 318 -12.46 -1.71 -16.52
N ARG A 319 -11.46 -2.54 -16.87
CA ARG A 319 -11.44 -3.97 -16.55
C ARG A 319 -11.32 -4.17 -15.04
N GLU A 320 -12.39 -4.59 -14.38
CA GLU A 320 -12.37 -4.88 -12.94
C GLU A 320 -11.28 -5.91 -12.59
N GLY A 321 -10.62 -5.68 -11.45
CA GLY A 321 -9.52 -6.53 -11.00
C GLY A 321 -8.23 -6.38 -11.81
N TYR A 322 -8.10 -5.32 -12.62
CA TYR A 322 -6.86 -5.04 -13.34
C TYR A 322 -5.67 -4.93 -12.38
N TRP A 323 -4.55 -5.55 -12.79
CA TRP A 323 -3.28 -5.54 -12.07
C TRP A 323 -2.15 -5.62 -13.09
N GLY A 324 -1.37 -4.55 -13.23
CA GLY A 324 -0.23 -4.49 -14.15
C GLY A 324 0.99 -5.26 -13.66
N GLU A 325 1.90 -5.58 -14.59
CA GLU A 325 3.21 -6.18 -14.25
C GLU A 325 4.10 -5.21 -13.47
N GLY A 326 3.76 -3.91 -13.55
CA GLY A 326 4.42 -2.81 -12.85
C GLY A 326 4.34 -2.88 -11.32
N SER A 327 3.37 -3.61 -10.76
CA SER A 327 3.16 -3.77 -9.33
C SER A 327 3.44 -5.20 -8.89
N ASP A 328 4.57 -5.46 -8.25
CA ASP A 328 4.94 -6.82 -7.83
C ASP A 328 4.27 -7.19 -6.50
N PRO A 329 3.28 -8.11 -6.47
CA PRO A 329 2.62 -8.50 -5.21
C PRO A 329 3.57 -9.12 -4.19
N ARG A 330 4.73 -9.64 -4.63
CA ARG A 330 5.75 -10.18 -3.73
C ARG A 330 6.39 -9.07 -2.89
N MET A 331 6.60 -7.89 -3.47
CA MET A 331 7.11 -6.73 -2.71
C MET A 331 6.07 -6.21 -1.73
N MET A 332 4.79 -6.19 -2.12
CA MET A 332 3.70 -5.84 -1.20
C MET A 332 3.67 -6.74 0.04
N ARG A 333 3.77 -8.06 -0.15
CA ARG A 333 3.80 -9.02 0.96
C ARG A 333 4.98 -8.82 1.91
N LEU A 334 6.14 -8.41 1.40
CA LEU A 334 7.30 -8.10 2.24
C LEU A 334 7.05 -6.86 3.11
N LEU A 335 6.39 -5.84 2.54
CA LEU A 335 5.97 -4.67 3.30
C LEU A 335 4.91 -5.02 4.35
N GLU A 336 3.89 -5.79 3.98
CA GLU A 336 2.85 -6.27 4.90
C GLU A 336 3.47 -7.04 6.07
N ALA A 337 4.41 -7.96 5.79
CA ALA A 337 5.12 -8.72 6.81
C ALA A 337 5.92 -7.78 7.75
N ALA A 338 6.64 -6.79 7.21
CA ALA A 338 7.37 -5.83 8.05
C ALA A 338 6.44 -5.00 8.95
N ILE A 339 5.27 -4.59 8.44
CA ILE A 339 4.25 -3.88 9.20
C ILE A 339 3.60 -4.79 10.27
N GLU A 340 3.31 -6.04 9.93
CA GLU A 340 2.74 -7.02 10.86
C GLU A 340 3.69 -7.29 12.02
N GLU A 341 4.99 -7.45 11.76
CA GLU A 341 6.02 -7.65 12.78
C GLU A 341 6.19 -6.42 13.70
N LEU A 342 6.00 -5.21 13.18
CA LEU A 342 5.90 -4.01 14.01
C LEU A 342 4.65 -4.03 14.89
N GLY A 343 3.51 -4.43 14.31
CA GLY A 343 2.25 -4.58 15.03
C GLY A 343 2.33 -5.58 16.19
N LYS A 344 2.98 -6.73 15.99
CA LYS A 344 3.26 -7.73 17.05
C LYS A 344 4.08 -7.16 18.20
N ARG A 345 4.95 -6.18 17.91
CA ARG A 345 5.75 -5.44 18.90
C ARG A 345 5.02 -4.25 19.50
N GLY A 346 3.79 -3.96 19.08
CA GLY A 346 2.98 -2.85 19.59
C GLY A 346 3.23 -1.50 18.90
N LEU A 347 3.85 -1.50 17.71
CA LEU A 347 3.98 -0.29 16.88
C LEU A 347 3.08 -0.40 15.64
N THR A 348 2.02 0.40 15.61
CA THR A 348 1.05 0.36 14.50
C THR A 348 1.53 1.22 13.34
N VAL A 349 1.69 0.61 12.16
CA VAL A 349 1.87 1.31 10.88
C VAL A 349 0.64 1.06 10.02
N ARG A 350 0.00 2.12 9.53
CA ARG A 350 -1.17 2.01 8.63
C ARG A 350 -0.70 2.04 7.18
N MET A 351 -1.02 1.01 6.42
CA MET A 351 -0.76 1.03 4.98
C MET A 351 -1.80 1.90 4.28
N LEU A 352 -1.35 2.86 3.48
CA LEU A 352 -2.18 3.50 2.46
C LEU A 352 -2.13 2.59 1.22
N ASN A 353 -3.10 1.67 1.12
CA ASN A 353 -3.17 0.71 0.01
C ASN A 353 -3.76 1.38 -1.25
N ILE A 354 -2.89 2.07 -1.98
CA ILE A 354 -3.20 2.87 -3.17
C ILE A 354 -2.93 2.13 -4.48
N THR A 355 -2.31 0.94 -4.44
CA THR A 355 -1.78 0.29 -5.64
C THR A 355 -2.90 0.01 -6.64
N GLN A 356 -3.91 -0.79 -6.25
CA GLN A 356 -4.97 -1.20 -7.17
C GLN A 356 -5.78 -0.01 -7.68
N MET A 357 -6.12 0.96 -6.83
CA MET A 357 -6.83 2.16 -7.30
C MET A 357 -6.00 2.92 -8.34
N SER A 358 -4.68 3.00 -8.17
CA SER A 358 -3.80 3.73 -9.08
C SER A 358 -3.53 2.95 -10.37
N GLU A 359 -3.62 1.61 -10.35
CA GLU A 359 -3.49 0.74 -11.53
C GLU A 359 -4.54 1.04 -12.58
N TYR A 360 -5.71 1.58 -12.20
CA TYR A 360 -6.72 1.96 -13.17
C TYR A 360 -6.40 3.26 -13.93
N ARG A 361 -5.39 4.02 -13.52
CA ARG A 361 -5.24 5.45 -13.88
C ARG A 361 -4.19 5.72 -14.95
N LYS A 362 -4.08 4.86 -15.96
CA LYS A 362 -3.10 4.98 -17.05
C LYS A 362 -3.04 6.35 -17.74
N GLU A 363 -4.15 7.08 -17.74
CA GLU A 363 -4.28 8.40 -18.36
C GLU A 363 -3.72 9.54 -17.50
N ALA A 364 -3.56 9.35 -16.19
CA ALA A 364 -3.22 10.45 -15.27
C ALA A 364 -1.69 10.72 -15.15
N HIS A 365 -0.86 10.03 -15.94
CA HIS A 365 0.58 10.26 -15.99
C HIS A 365 0.95 11.55 -16.74
N PRO A 366 2.06 12.22 -16.42
CA PRO A 366 2.56 13.36 -17.19
C PRO A 366 2.82 13.03 -18.64
N SER A 367 3.23 11.80 -18.93
CA SER A 367 3.65 11.41 -20.27
C SER A 367 4.73 12.39 -20.77
N ILE A 368 4.49 13.12 -21.84
CA ILE A 368 5.42 14.13 -22.37
C ILE A 368 5.26 15.51 -21.72
N TYR A 369 4.17 15.75 -21.01
CA TYR A 369 3.75 17.05 -20.48
C TYR A 369 4.40 17.34 -19.13
N ARG A 370 5.72 17.46 -19.11
CA ARG A 370 6.48 17.91 -17.95
C ARG A 370 7.75 18.62 -18.38
N LYS A 371 8.41 19.29 -17.44
CA LYS A 371 9.75 19.81 -17.68
C LYS A 371 10.72 18.69 -18.03
N GLN A 372 11.35 18.84 -19.18
CA GLN A 372 12.50 18.06 -19.61
C GLN A 372 13.76 18.83 -19.22
N TRP A 373 14.53 18.27 -18.29
CA TRP A 373 15.76 18.91 -17.77
C TRP A 373 16.91 18.81 -18.77
N GLU A 374 16.90 17.77 -19.59
CA GLU A 374 17.80 17.59 -20.72
C GLU A 374 17.07 17.94 -22.02
N PRO A 375 17.72 18.63 -22.97
CA PRO A 375 17.16 18.83 -24.29
C PRO A 375 16.84 17.49 -24.97
N LEU A 376 15.63 17.40 -25.55
CA LEU A 376 15.23 16.23 -26.32
C LEU A 376 15.93 16.23 -27.68
N THR A 377 16.37 15.06 -28.12
CA THR A 377 16.89 14.84 -29.47
C THR A 377 15.77 14.87 -30.50
N GLN A 378 16.12 15.08 -31.79
CA GLN A 378 15.14 15.05 -32.88
C GLN A 378 14.42 13.70 -32.98
N GLU A 379 15.14 12.60 -32.73
CA GLU A 379 14.59 11.24 -32.72
C GLU A 379 13.57 11.04 -31.59
N GLN A 380 13.85 11.58 -30.40
CA GLN A 380 12.89 11.56 -29.29
C GLN A 380 11.65 12.37 -29.65
N LEU A 381 11.81 13.58 -30.19
CA LEU A 381 10.69 14.43 -30.60
C LEU A 381 9.79 13.77 -31.65
N SER A 382 10.36 12.97 -32.57
CA SER A 382 9.56 12.21 -33.53
C SER A 382 8.92 10.94 -32.94
N HIS A 383 9.37 10.48 -31.77
CA HIS A 383 8.83 9.30 -31.08
C HIS A 383 8.48 9.63 -29.61
N PRO A 384 7.36 10.33 -29.34
CA PRO A 384 6.94 10.74 -28.00
C PRO A 384 6.93 9.64 -26.93
N THR A 385 6.61 8.41 -27.33
CA THR A 385 6.63 7.23 -26.47
C THR A 385 8.01 6.98 -25.85
N SER A 386 9.11 7.35 -26.52
CA SER A 386 10.49 7.12 -26.05
C SER A 386 10.89 7.94 -24.81
N TYR A 387 10.21 9.07 -24.56
CA TYR A 387 10.52 9.96 -23.45
C TYR A 387 9.30 10.27 -22.56
N ALA A 388 8.16 9.60 -22.80
CA ALA A 388 6.98 9.69 -21.97
C ALA A 388 7.25 9.18 -20.54
N ASP A 389 6.90 9.99 -19.55
CA ASP A 389 6.94 9.60 -18.15
C ASP A 389 5.65 8.91 -17.74
N CYS A 390 5.72 7.58 -17.62
CA CYS A 390 4.62 6.73 -17.18
C CYS A 390 4.84 6.18 -15.76
N ASN A 391 5.57 6.93 -14.94
CA ASN A 391 5.83 6.59 -13.53
C ASN A 391 5.19 7.64 -12.61
N HIS A 392 5.44 8.92 -12.86
CA HIS A 392 4.93 10.02 -12.03
C HIS A 392 3.49 10.38 -12.38
N TRP A 393 2.87 11.30 -11.65
CA TRP A 393 1.46 11.66 -11.82
C TRP A 393 1.31 13.15 -12.06
N CYS A 394 0.39 13.54 -12.95
CA CYS A 394 -0.03 14.92 -13.07
C CYS A 394 -0.71 15.40 -11.79
N LEU A 395 -0.61 16.70 -11.50
CA LEU A 395 -1.35 17.37 -10.44
C LEU A 395 -2.16 18.56 -11.01
N PRO A 396 -3.42 18.75 -10.60
CA PRO A 396 -4.22 17.87 -9.74
C PRO A 396 -4.48 16.49 -10.40
N GLY A 397 -4.67 15.45 -9.59
CA GLY A 397 -4.78 14.08 -10.11
C GLY A 397 -4.73 12.99 -9.04
N VAL A 398 -4.17 11.83 -9.40
CA VAL A 398 -4.18 10.60 -8.58
C VAL A 398 -3.60 10.80 -7.16
N PRO A 399 -2.50 11.55 -6.95
CA PRO A 399 -2.00 11.79 -5.60
C PRO A 399 -2.93 12.60 -4.69
N ASP A 400 -3.89 13.35 -5.24
CA ASP A 400 -4.92 14.04 -4.45
C ASP A 400 -5.81 13.00 -3.76
N ALA A 401 -6.23 11.95 -4.47
CA ALA A 401 -7.00 10.85 -3.89
C ALA A 401 -6.21 10.09 -2.82
N TRP A 402 -4.89 9.94 -2.98
CA TRP A 402 -4.04 9.36 -1.92
C TRP A 402 -4.07 10.21 -0.65
N ASN A 403 -4.09 11.53 -0.81
CA ASN A 403 -4.18 12.48 0.30
C ASN A 403 -5.58 12.58 0.90
N GLU A 404 -6.64 12.34 0.13
CA GLU A 404 -8.00 12.17 0.65
C GLU A 404 -8.10 10.92 1.55
N LEU A 405 -7.46 9.81 1.16
CA LEU A 405 -7.36 8.62 2.01
C LEU A 405 -6.57 8.89 3.29
N LEU A 406 -5.42 9.58 3.18
CA LEU A 406 -4.65 9.99 4.35
C LEU A 406 -5.47 10.91 5.26
N TYR A 407 -6.16 11.91 4.71
CA TYR A 407 -7.04 12.82 5.44
C TYR A 407 -8.15 12.07 6.19
N ALA A 408 -8.81 11.12 5.53
CA ALA A 408 -9.84 10.28 6.14
C ALA A 408 -9.30 9.50 7.36
N LEU A 409 -8.07 8.98 7.27
CA LEU A 409 -7.43 8.29 8.39
C LEU A 409 -6.97 9.24 9.50
N LEU A 410 -6.52 10.46 9.15
CA LEU A 410 -6.12 11.48 10.11
C LEU A 410 -7.33 12.00 10.92
N LEU A 411 -8.51 12.07 10.32
CA LEU A 411 -9.76 12.43 11.01
C LEU A 411 -10.15 11.43 12.12
N LEU A 412 -9.72 10.17 12.00
CA LEU A 412 -9.99 9.12 12.98
C LEU A 412 -8.99 9.11 14.14
N LEU A 413 -7.96 9.96 14.10
CA LEU A 413 -7.00 10.05 15.18
C LEU A 413 -7.63 10.73 16.40
N PRO A 414 -7.35 10.26 17.63
CA PRO A 414 -7.80 10.93 18.83
C PRO A 414 -7.30 12.38 18.85
N SER A 415 -8.19 13.33 19.14
CA SER A 415 -7.76 14.72 19.36
C SER A 415 -6.89 14.76 20.62
N SER A 416 -5.63 15.17 20.45
CA SER A 416 -4.79 15.54 21.59
C SER A 416 -5.40 16.79 22.22
N SER A 417 -6.03 16.65 23.38
CA SER A 417 -6.53 17.77 24.18
C SER A 417 -5.39 18.77 24.41
N PRO A 418 -5.58 20.08 24.21
CA PRO A 418 -4.54 21.05 24.51
C PRO A 418 -4.19 20.96 26.00
N SER A 419 -2.91 20.72 26.29
CA SER A 419 -2.37 20.88 27.63
C SER A 419 -2.71 22.29 28.09
N SER A 420 -3.54 22.40 29.12
CA SER A 420 -3.83 23.64 29.82
C SER A 420 -2.50 24.34 30.13
N SER A 421 -2.32 25.54 29.59
CA SER A 421 -1.25 26.46 29.95
C SER A 421 -1.17 26.59 31.48
N PRO A 422 0.02 26.48 32.10
CA PRO A 422 0.16 26.84 33.49
C PRO A 422 -0.12 28.34 33.63
N THR A 423 -1.08 28.67 34.49
CA THR A 423 -1.35 30.01 35.01
C THR A 423 -0.15 30.62 35.70
#